data_AF-A0A6C0ETM3-F1
#
_entry.id   AF-A0A6C0ETM3-F1
#
_cell.length_a   1.000
_cell.length_b   1.000
_cell.length_c   1.000
_cell.angle_alpha   90.00
_cell.angle_beta   90.00
_cell.angle_gamma   90.00
#
_symmetry.space_group_name_H-M   'P 1'
#
loop_
_entity.id
_entity.type
_entity.pdbx_description
1 polymer ?
#
loop_
_entity_poly.entity_id
_entity_poly.type
_entity_poly.pdbx_seq_one_letter_code
_entity_poly.pdbx_strand_id
1 'polypeptide(L)'
;MENKTLDALFGPLNKKYCLWFYILSVLGFVFLVIALALTLYIGISKRKGIDFYVQMLIGSLAYVIFYFQNRLLYSMCVSAI
;
A
#
# COMPACT_ATOMS: atom_id res chain seq x y z
N MET A 1 -17.17 30.59 -8.05
CA MET A 1 -15.72 30.65 -7.79
C MET A 1 -15.21 29.24 -7.94
N GLU A 2 -14.61 28.93 -9.08
CA GLU A 2 -14.00 27.61 -9.32
C GLU A 2 -12.90 27.38 -8.28
N ASN A 3 -13.04 26.31 -7.49
CA ASN A 3 -12.07 25.91 -6.48
C ASN A 3 -10.82 25.38 -7.18
N LYS A 4 -9.99 26.30 -7.73
CA LYS A 4 -8.68 25.99 -8.33
C LYS A 4 -7.76 25.20 -7.40
N THR A 5 -8.02 25.22 -6.10
CA THR A 5 -7.34 24.42 -5.08
C THR A 5 -7.70 22.92 -5.17
N LEU A 6 -8.96 22.58 -5.46
CA LEU A 6 -9.39 21.19 -5.64
C LEU A 6 -8.90 20.64 -6.98
N ASP A 7 -8.94 21.44 -8.04
CA ASP A 7 -8.42 21.03 -9.35
C ASP A 7 -6.88 20.97 -9.41
N ALA A 8 -6.16 21.69 -8.55
CA ALA A 8 -4.71 21.52 -8.42
C ALA A 8 -4.33 20.26 -7.63
N LEU A 9 -5.20 19.80 -6.71
CA LEU A 9 -4.95 18.65 -5.84
C LEU A 9 -5.48 17.33 -6.43
N PHE A 10 -6.61 17.39 -7.15
CA PHE A 10 -7.27 16.25 -7.82
C PHE A 10 -7.23 16.36 -9.35
N GLY A 11 -6.50 17.33 -9.90
CA GLY A 11 -6.34 17.50 -11.34
C GLY A 11 -5.59 16.34 -12.00
N PRO A 12 -5.59 16.29 -13.34
CA PRO A 12 -4.97 15.22 -14.11
C PRO A 12 -3.50 15.08 -13.72
N LEU A 13 -3.20 13.94 -13.10
CA LEU A 13 -1.91 13.71 -12.48
C LEU A 13 -0.87 13.44 -13.57
N ASN A 14 0.20 14.24 -13.57
CA ASN A 14 1.23 14.19 -14.60
C ASN A 14 1.89 12.79 -14.67
N LYS A 15 2.18 12.29 -15.89
CA LYS A 15 2.73 10.94 -16.14
C LYS A 15 3.99 10.62 -15.33
N LYS A 16 4.74 11.64 -14.88
CA LYS A 16 5.89 11.46 -13.98
C LYS A 16 5.54 10.75 -12.66
N TYR A 17 4.31 10.90 -12.18
CA TYR A 17 3.86 10.26 -10.93
C TYR A 17 3.43 8.79 -11.11
N CYS A 18 3.19 8.31 -12.34
CA CYS A 18 2.96 6.86 -12.59
C CYS A 18 4.08 6.02 -12.01
N LEU A 19 5.33 6.34 -12.36
CA LEU A 19 6.50 5.57 -11.93
C LEU A 19 6.66 5.65 -10.40
N TRP A 20 6.27 6.76 -9.80
CA TRP A 20 6.24 6.93 -8.35
C TRP A 20 5.25 5.97 -7.68
N PHE A 21 4.01 5.87 -8.17
CA PHE A 21 3.04 4.91 -7.64
C PHE A 21 3.48 3.46 -7.81
N TYR A 22 4.17 3.16 -8.91
CA TYR A 22 4.75 1.84 -9.10
C TYR A 22 5.79 1.54 -8.00
N ILE A 23 6.73 2.46 -7.76
CA ILE A 23 7.73 2.31 -6.67
C ILE A 23 7.04 2.15 -5.31
N LEU A 24 6.03 2.98 -5.01
CA LEU A 24 5.24 2.88 -3.78
C LEU A 24 4.53 1.53 -3.64
N SER A 25 3.99 0.99 -4.74
CA SER A 25 3.38 -0.35 -4.74
C SER A 25 4.41 -1.41 -4.39
N VAL A 26 5.58 -1.40 -5.03
CA VAL A 26 6.67 -2.36 -4.75
C VAL A 26 7.13 -2.24 -3.30
N LEU A 27 7.27 -1.02 -2.80
CA LEU A 27 7.64 -0.76 -1.41
C LEU A 27 6.59 -1.31 -0.42
N GLY A 28 5.30 -1.08 -0.69
CA GLY A 28 4.20 -1.63 0.10
C GLY A 28 4.21 -3.16 0.14
N PHE A 29 4.51 -3.81 -0.99
CA PHE A 29 4.66 -5.25 -1.06
C PHE A 29 5.85 -5.77 -0.24
N VAL A 30 7.00 -5.09 -0.30
CA VAL A 30 8.18 -5.44 0.52
C VAL A 30 7.85 -5.34 2.02
N PHE A 31 7.16 -4.28 2.45
CA PHE A 31 6.73 -4.15 3.84
C PHE A 31 5.75 -5.25 4.27
N LEU A 32 4.83 -5.65 3.39
CA LEU A 32 3.94 -6.78 3.64
C LEU A 32 4.75 -8.06 3.90
N VAL A 33 5.72 -8.38 3.05
CA VAL A 33 6.57 -9.57 3.21
C VAL A 33 7.35 -9.53 4.53
N ILE A 34 7.93 -8.38 4.87
CA ILE A 34 8.63 -8.19 6.15
C ILE A 34 7.67 -8.38 7.33
N ALA A 35 6.47 -7.79 7.27
CA ALA A 35 5.47 -7.93 8.31
C ALA A 35 5.07 -9.40 8.52
N LEU A 36 4.81 -10.15 7.45
CA LEU A 36 4.50 -11.58 7.53
C LEU A 36 5.67 -12.40 8.10
N ALA A 37 6.90 -12.14 7.64
CA ALA A 37 8.08 -12.81 8.14
C ALA A 37 8.29 -12.57 9.65
N LEU A 38 8.12 -11.33 10.11
CA LEU A 38 8.20 -10.98 11.53
C LEU A 38 7.07 -11.63 12.34
N THR A 39 5.86 -11.69 11.79
CA THR A 39 4.71 -12.34 12.42
C THR A 39 5.00 -13.81 12.67
N LEU A 40 5.52 -14.53 11.66
CA LEU A 40 5.87 -15.94 11.77
C LEU A 40 7.03 -16.15 12.75
N TYR A 41 8.10 -15.36 12.63
CA TYR A 41 9.27 -15.47 13.50
C TYR A 41 8.91 -15.25 14.97
N ILE A 42 8.22 -14.16 15.29
CA ILE A 42 7.83 -13.82 16.67
C ILE A 42 6.73 -14.77 17.16
N GLY A 43 5.76 -15.10 16.30
CA GLY A 43 4.65 -16.00 16.63
C GLY A 43 5.13 -17.38 17.05
N ILE A 44 6.11 -17.94 16.32
CA ILE A 44 6.72 -19.24 16.63
C ILE A 44 7.67 -19.12 17.83
N SER A 45 8.56 -18.12 17.84
CA SER A 45 9.61 -17.99 18.87
C SER A 45 9.07 -17.70 20.27
N LYS A 46 8.01 -16.88 20.37
CA LYS A 46 7.42 -16.47 21.66
C LYS A 46 6.14 -17.23 22.02
N ARG A 47 5.70 -18.20 21.21
CA ARG A 47 4.41 -18.93 21.35
C ARG A 47 3.26 -18.00 21.77
N LYS A 48 3.10 -16.91 21.03
CA LYS A 48 2.06 -15.91 21.30
C LYS A 48 0.67 -16.52 21.05
N GLY A 49 -0.31 -16.09 21.86
CA GLY A 49 -1.72 -16.47 21.69
C GLY A 49 -2.35 -15.90 20.41
N ILE A 50 -3.58 -16.32 20.14
CA ILE A 50 -4.34 -15.99 18.92
C ILE A 50 -4.50 -14.47 18.74
N ASP A 51 -4.60 -13.71 19.83
CA ASP A 51 -4.74 -12.24 19.81
C ASP A 51 -3.60 -11.53 19.05
N PHE A 52 -2.37 -12.06 19.15
CA PHE A 52 -1.22 -11.51 18.42
C PHE A 52 -1.35 -11.72 16.92
N TYR A 53 -1.81 -12.90 16.50
CA TYR A 53 -2.02 -13.20 15.09
C TYR A 53 -3.15 -12.34 14.50
N VAL A 54 -4.24 -12.12 15.25
CA VAL A 54 -5.35 -11.27 14.80
C VAL A 54 -4.91 -9.82 14.61
N GLN A 55 -4.20 -9.23 15.58
CA GLN A 55 -3.65 -7.86 15.42
C GLN A 55 -2.73 -7.75 14.21
N MET A 56 -1.85 -8.73 14.04
CA MET A 56 -0.85 -8.70 12.97
C MET A 56 -1.48 -8.97 11.59
N LEU A 57 -2.57 -9.73 11.53
CA LEU A 57 -3.36 -9.95 10.33
C LEU A 57 -4.12 -8.70 9.90
N ILE A 58 -4.65 -7.92 10.85
CA ILE A 58 -5.23 -6.59 10.56
C ILE A 58 -4.15 -5.64 10.02
N GLY A 59 -2.96 -5.65 10.64
CA GLY A 59 -1.81 -4.87 10.18
C GLY A 59 -1.35 -5.26 8.77
N SER A 60 -1.29 -6.56 8.46
CA SER A 60 -0.92 -7.03 7.12
C SER A 60 -1.97 -6.68 6.07
N LEU A 61 -3.26 -6.71 6.42
CA LEU A 61 -4.37 -6.25 5.56
C LEU A 61 -4.20 -4.78 5.14
N ALA A 62 -3.74 -3.91 6.03
CA ALA A 62 -3.46 -2.52 5.68
C ALA A 62 -2.38 -2.40 4.58
N TYR A 63 -1.30 -3.19 4.67
CA TYR A 63 -0.26 -3.23 3.63
C TYR A 63 -0.77 -3.83 2.32
N VAL A 64 -1.64 -4.84 2.36
CA VAL A 64 -2.31 -5.40 1.17
C VAL A 64 -3.14 -4.33 0.47
N ILE A 65 -3.97 -3.59 1.22
CA ILE A 65 -4.79 -2.52 0.68
C ILE A 65 -3.90 -1.42 0.09
N PHE A 66 -2.83 -1.05 0.78
CA PHE A 66 -1.88 -0.05 0.29
C PHE A 66 -1.21 -0.49 -1.03
N TYR A 67 -0.76 -1.74 -1.13
CA TYR A 67 -0.25 -2.30 -2.38
C TYR A 67 -1.30 -2.25 -3.50
N PHE A 68 -2.51 -2.73 -3.21
CA PHE A 68 -3.58 -2.81 -4.20
C PHE A 68 -3.99 -1.43 -4.71
N GLN A 69 -4.12 -0.45 -3.81
CA GLN A 69 -4.43 0.93 -4.16
C GLN A 69 -3.34 1.53 -5.05
N ASN A 70 -2.06 1.42 -4.69
CA ASN A 70 -0.97 1.96 -5.51
C ASN A 70 -0.87 1.27 -6.89
N ARG A 71 -1.14 -0.04 -6.97
CA ARG A 71 -1.17 -0.78 -8.24
C ARG A 71 -2.35 -0.37 -9.12
N LEU A 72 -3.53 -0.11 -8.52
CA LEU A 72 -4.67 0.46 -9.23
C LEU A 72 -4.36 1.85 -9.78
N LEU A 73 -3.78 2.75 -8.96
CA LEU A 73 -3.39 4.09 -9.38
C LEU A 73 -2.38 4.03 -10.54
N TYR A 74 -1.40 3.15 -10.46
CA TYR A 74 -0.45 2.92 -11.56
C TYR A 74 -1.16 2.48 -12.84
N SER A 75 -2.06 1.50 -12.74
CA SER A 75 -2.82 0.97 -13.89
C SER A 75 -3.68 2.06 -14.55
N MET A 76 -4.36 2.90 -13.76
CA MET A 76 -5.16 4.01 -14.28
C MET A 76 -4.29 5.07 -14.95
N CYS A 77 -3.14 5.40 -14.34
CA CYS A 77 -2.20 6.38 -14.87
C CYS A 77 -1.56 5.91 -16.20
N VAL A 78 -1.27 4.62 -16.36
CA VAL A 78 -0.77 4.04 -17.63
C VAL A 78 -1.89 3.89 -18.68
N SER A 79 -3.13 3.61 -18.26
CA SER A 79 -4.27 3.44 -19.19
C SER A 79 -4.87 4.76 -19.70
N ALA A 80 -4.60 5.88 -19.02
CA ALA A 80 -4.99 7.22 -19.47
C ALA A 80 -4.09 7.77 -20.61
N ILE A 81 -3.31 6.90 -21.26
CA ILE A 81 -2.38 7.19 -22.35
C ILE A 81 -2.97 6.76 -23.68
#